data_AF-A0A8T4BGD8-F1
#
_entry.id   AF-A0A8T4BGD8-F1
#
_cell.length_a   1.000
_cell.length_b   1.000
_cell.length_c   1.000
_cell.angle_alpha   90.00
_cell.angle_beta   90.00
_cell.angle_gamma   90.00
#
_symmetry.space_group_name_H-M   'P 1'
#
loop_
_entity.id
_entity.type
_entity.pdbx_description
1 polymer ?
#
loop_
_entity_poly.entity_id
_entity_poly.type
_entity_poly.pdbx_seq_one_letter_code
_entity_poly.pdbx_strand_id
1 'polypeptide(L)'
;MDAVERSELIAIQHQIREDFGWTYHDDRESAENLLQRFNSEAPFGLPSWNHQGRQAALHSLTAALKAAEKIVFVGAAATRSMLEQDWSKGTVFVAADGSVGACMGLVDVLVVVTDLDGGVHLQEAAQKGTPMVVHAHGDNNNRLAALLPQWAKYQPPLMLTHQTDEHYEGMLNVGGFTDGDRAVCLISFLGGDEDKFTFLGYSTEHVGEWSGVTDPALKLRKLEWMARILDALSPSWKE
;
A
#
# COMPACT_ATOMS: atom_id res chain seq x y z
N MET A 1 11.78 10.56 -3.21
CA MET A 1 11.06 11.53 -2.36
C MET A 1 11.93 12.17 -1.30
N ASP A 2 11.99 13.51 -1.30
CA ASP A 2 12.67 14.28 -0.26
C ASP A 2 11.73 14.68 0.91
N ALA A 3 12.25 15.40 1.91
CA ALA A 3 11.48 15.79 3.09
C ALA A 3 10.41 16.86 2.80
N VAL A 4 10.63 17.73 1.80
CA VAL A 4 9.67 18.78 1.42
C VAL A 4 8.48 18.14 0.73
N GLU A 5 8.76 17.31 -0.27
CA GLU A 5 7.74 16.56 -1.02
C GLU A 5 6.92 15.66 -0.09
N ARG A 6 7.58 14.93 0.84
CA ARG A 6 6.87 14.15 1.86
C ARG A 6 5.94 15.01 2.72
N SER A 7 6.38 16.22 3.09
CA SER A 7 5.57 17.13 3.91
C SER A 7 4.35 17.65 3.14
N GLU A 8 4.49 17.89 1.83
CA GLU A 8 3.38 18.26 0.96
C GLU A 8 2.35 17.13 0.84
N LEU A 9 2.79 15.89 0.67
CA LEU A 9 1.90 14.72 0.63
C LEU A 9 1.16 14.50 1.95
N ILE A 10 1.82 14.71 3.10
CA ILE A 10 1.16 14.67 4.41
C ILE A 10 0.15 15.81 4.55
N ALA A 11 0.44 17.01 4.03
CA ALA A 11 -0.51 18.11 4.04
C ALA A 11 -1.78 17.79 3.21
N ILE A 12 -1.65 17.06 2.11
CA ILE A 12 -2.79 16.59 1.31
C ILE A 12 -3.70 15.66 2.14
N GLN A 13 -3.16 14.81 3.03
CA GLN A 13 -3.98 13.95 3.91
C GLN A 13 -4.92 14.78 4.80
N HIS A 14 -4.47 15.93 5.29
CA HIS A 14 -5.31 16.85 6.07
C HIS A 14 -6.41 17.48 5.21
N GLN A 15 -6.10 17.91 3.99
CA GLN A 15 -7.09 18.45 3.06
C GLN A 15 -8.18 17.42 2.70
N ILE A 16 -7.79 16.15 2.56
CA ILE A 16 -8.71 15.04 2.30
C ILE A 16 -9.66 14.85 3.49
N ARG A 17 -9.14 14.84 4.72
CA ARG A 17 -10.00 14.77 5.92
C ARG A 17 -11.01 15.91 5.95
N GLU A 18 -10.60 17.12 5.64
CA GLU A 18 -11.49 18.29 5.54
C GLU A 18 -12.56 18.11 4.44
N ASP A 19 -12.18 17.65 3.24
CA ASP A 19 -13.08 17.47 2.09
C ASP A 19 -14.15 16.39 2.30
N PHE A 20 -13.82 15.34 3.03
CA PHE A 20 -14.76 14.25 3.35
C PHE A 20 -15.43 14.40 4.73
N GLY A 21 -15.03 15.39 5.52
CA GLY A 21 -15.52 15.57 6.90
C GLY A 21 -15.11 14.44 7.85
N TRP A 22 -13.97 13.80 7.59
CA TRP A 22 -13.42 12.74 8.45
C TRP A 22 -12.59 13.33 9.58
N THR A 23 -12.55 12.62 10.71
CA THR A 23 -11.83 13.11 11.87
C THR A 23 -10.38 12.61 11.86
N TYR A 24 -9.46 13.46 12.31
CA TYR A 24 -8.08 13.05 12.60
C TYR A 24 -8.02 11.99 13.72
N HIS A 25 -9.02 12.01 14.61
CA HIS A 25 -9.08 11.09 15.74
C HIS A 25 -9.17 9.64 15.31
N ASP A 26 -9.97 9.32 14.28
CA ASP A 26 -10.14 7.95 13.79
C ASP A 26 -8.82 7.38 13.22
N ASP A 27 -8.06 8.19 12.47
CA ASP A 27 -6.75 7.81 11.94
C ASP A 27 -5.75 7.55 13.07
N ARG A 28 -5.73 8.41 14.08
CA ARG A 28 -4.87 8.27 15.25
C ARG A 28 -5.21 7.05 16.08
N GLU A 29 -6.49 6.82 16.36
CA GLU A 29 -6.95 5.64 17.08
C GLU A 29 -6.57 4.36 16.33
N SER A 30 -6.70 4.35 14.99
CA SER A 30 -6.29 3.20 14.18
C SER A 30 -4.78 2.96 14.24
N ALA A 31 -3.96 4.02 14.15
CA ALA A 31 -2.51 3.91 14.23
C ALA A 31 -2.03 3.35 15.59
N GLU A 32 -2.58 3.88 16.69
CA GLU A 32 -2.27 3.43 18.05
C GLU A 32 -2.70 1.97 18.27
N ASN A 33 -3.89 1.58 17.80
CA ASN A 33 -4.37 0.21 17.87
C ASN A 33 -3.50 -0.76 17.06
N LEU A 34 -3.11 -0.38 15.84
CA LEU A 34 -2.22 -1.20 15.01
C LEU A 34 -0.86 -1.37 15.68
N LEU A 35 -0.27 -0.29 16.20
CA LEU A 35 0.99 -0.35 16.93
C LEU A 35 0.91 -1.29 18.13
N GLN A 36 -0.17 -1.20 18.91
CA GLN A 36 -0.38 -2.05 20.09
C GLN A 36 -0.40 -3.54 19.75
N ARG A 37 -1.01 -3.93 18.62
CA ARG A 37 -1.05 -5.34 18.15
C ARG A 37 0.33 -5.90 17.83
N PHE A 38 1.28 -5.03 17.48
CA PHE A 38 2.65 -5.40 17.12
C PHE A 38 3.67 -5.08 18.23
N ASN A 39 3.21 -4.64 19.40
CA ASN A 39 4.05 -4.28 20.55
C ASN A 39 4.40 -5.52 21.40
N SER A 40 5.10 -6.49 20.79
CA SER A 40 5.66 -7.65 21.49
C SER A 40 6.85 -8.24 20.71
N GLU A 41 7.62 -9.11 21.36
CA GLU A 41 8.74 -9.83 20.72
C GLU A 41 8.31 -10.84 19.65
N ALA A 42 7.03 -11.26 19.67
CA ALA A 42 6.46 -12.18 18.69
C ALA A 42 4.97 -11.84 18.45
N PRO A 43 4.68 -10.77 17.70
CA PRO A 43 3.30 -10.39 17.36
C PRO A 43 2.57 -11.56 16.70
N PHE A 44 1.37 -11.89 17.20
CA PHE A 44 0.60 -13.05 16.74
C PHE A 44 1.36 -14.38 16.79
N GLY A 45 2.37 -14.50 17.67
CA GLY A 45 3.23 -15.68 17.79
C GLY A 45 4.40 -15.73 16.80
N LEU A 46 4.64 -14.64 16.04
CA LEU A 46 5.61 -14.61 14.97
C LEU A 46 6.74 -13.60 15.24
N PRO A 47 7.97 -14.05 15.59
CA PRO A 47 9.10 -13.17 15.86
C PRO A 47 9.50 -12.28 14.68
N SER A 48 9.31 -12.74 13.44
CA SER A 48 9.62 -11.95 12.24
C SER A 48 8.69 -10.73 12.06
N TRP A 49 7.63 -10.61 12.86
CA TRP A 49 6.74 -9.45 12.86
C TRP A 49 7.06 -8.44 13.97
N ASN A 50 8.04 -8.70 14.84
CA ASN A 50 8.49 -7.70 15.81
C ASN A 50 9.22 -6.54 15.12
N HIS A 51 9.65 -5.52 15.88
CA HIS A 51 10.32 -4.35 15.31
C HIS A 51 11.51 -4.72 14.40
N GLN A 52 12.40 -5.62 14.84
CA GLN A 52 13.58 -6.01 14.08
C GLN A 52 13.21 -6.74 12.78
N GLY A 53 12.23 -7.63 12.83
CA GLY A 53 11.77 -8.37 11.65
C GLY A 53 11.13 -7.45 10.60
N ARG A 54 10.33 -6.46 11.03
CA ARG A 54 9.76 -5.45 10.13
C ARG A 54 10.84 -4.55 9.52
N GLN A 55 11.86 -4.16 10.29
CA GLN A 55 13.01 -3.43 9.76
C GLN A 55 13.79 -4.25 8.72
N ALA A 56 13.98 -5.55 8.95
CA ALA A 56 14.60 -6.44 7.96
C ALA A 56 13.77 -6.58 6.68
N ALA A 57 12.44 -6.63 6.79
CA ALA A 57 11.52 -6.63 5.65
C ALA A 57 11.65 -5.33 4.84
N LEU A 58 11.68 -4.19 5.52
CA LEU A 58 11.85 -2.87 4.90
C LEU A 58 13.19 -2.74 4.16
N HIS A 59 14.29 -3.19 4.77
CA HIS A 59 15.60 -3.21 4.12
C HIS A 59 15.64 -4.12 2.89
N SER A 60 15.00 -5.30 2.97
CA SER A 60 14.93 -6.24 1.84
C SER A 60 14.12 -5.66 0.68
N LEU A 61 12.98 -5.03 0.97
CA LEU A 61 12.19 -4.31 -0.04
C LEU A 61 13.03 -3.19 -0.69
N THR A 62 13.71 -2.38 0.12
CA THR A 62 14.57 -1.29 -0.36
C THR A 62 15.70 -1.80 -1.28
N ALA A 63 16.32 -2.93 -0.94
CA ALA A 63 17.35 -3.54 -1.77
C ALA A 63 16.80 -4.07 -3.10
N ALA A 64 15.61 -4.68 -3.08
CA ALA A 64 14.93 -5.14 -4.29
C ALA A 64 14.57 -3.99 -5.24
N LEU A 65 14.08 -2.87 -4.70
CA LEU A 65 13.77 -1.67 -5.49
C LEU A 65 15.01 -1.07 -6.16
N LYS A 66 16.15 -1.01 -5.44
CA LYS A 66 17.43 -0.54 -6.01
C LYS A 66 17.94 -1.41 -7.15
N ALA A 67 17.66 -2.72 -7.09
CA ALA A 67 18.05 -3.68 -8.12
C ALA A 67 17.05 -3.77 -9.28
N ALA A 68 15.88 -3.13 -9.16
CA ALA A 68 14.86 -3.17 -10.20
C ALA A 68 15.26 -2.32 -11.41
N GLU A 69 15.02 -2.87 -12.60
CA GLU A 69 15.14 -2.17 -13.88
C GLU A 69 13.83 -1.48 -14.26
N LYS A 70 12.70 -2.01 -13.77
CA LYS A 70 11.36 -1.46 -13.97
C LYS A 70 10.48 -1.75 -12.75
N ILE A 71 9.69 -0.77 -12.32
CA ILE A 71 8.77 -0.90 -11.19
C ILE A 71 7.35 -0.67 -11.70
N VAL A 72 6.54 -1.72 -11.68
CA VAL A 72 5.17 -1.69 -12.18
C VAL A 72 4.20 -1.61 -11.01
N PHE A 73 3.47 -0.52 -10.91
CA PHE A 73 2.38 -0.36 -9.98
C PHE A 73 1.09 -0.90 -10.59
N VAL A 74 0.43 -1.79 -9.87
CA VAL A 74 -0.84 -2.41 -10.27
C VAL A 74 -1.94 -1.81 -9.41
N GLY A 75 -2.85 -1.09 -10.05
CA GLY A 75 -4.01 -0.45 -9.45
C GLY A 75 -5.28 -1.27 -9.67
N ALA A 76 -6.37 -0.85 -9.02
CA ALA A 76 -7.61 -1.62 -8.97
C ALA A 76 -8.33 -1.79 -10.33
N ALA A 77 -8.02 -0.96 -11.33
CA ALA A 77 -8.57 -1.10 -12.68
C ALA A 77 -7.72 -1.98 -13.61
N ALA A 78 -6.67 -2.63 -13.08
CA ALA A 78 -5.78 -3.45 -13.90
C ALA A 78 -6.55 -4.68 -14.39
N THR A 79 -6.45 -4.99 -15.68
CA THR A 79 -6.99 -6.24 -16.22
C THR A 79 -5.89 -7.29 -16.27
N ARG A 80 -6.26 -8.57 -16.21
CA ARG A 80 -5.29 -9.67 -16.40
C ARG A 80 -4.54 -9.56 -17.73
N SER A 81 -5.23 -9.14 -18.80
CA SER A 81 -4.60 -8.92 -20.12
C SER A 81 -3.49 -7.86 -20.13
N MET A 82 -3.54 -6.86 -19.23
CA MET A 82 -2.43 -5.89 -19.10
C MET A 82 -1.16 -6.52 -18.51
N LEU A 83 -1.30 -7.63 -17.79
CA LEU A 83 -0.21 -8.37 -17.13
C LEU A 83 0.23 -9.60 -17.92
N GLU A 84 -0.64 -10.15 -18.78
CA GLU A 84 -0.39 -11.26 -19.71
C GLU A 84 0.51 -10.86 -20.88
N GLN A 85 1.75 -10.49 -20.58
CA GLN A 85 2.78 -10.14 -21.55
C GLN A 85 4.16 -10.50 -21.03
N ASP A 86 5.15 -10.52 -21.93
CA ASP A 86 6.54 -10.73 -21.56
C ASP A 86 7.11 -9.46 -20.91
N TRP A 87 7.52 -9.58 -19.66
CA TRP A 87 8.17 -8.50 -18.93
C TRP A 87 9.69 -8.61 -19.03
N SER A 88 10.36 -7.47 -19.20
CA SER A 88 11.82 -7.42 -19.22
C SER A 88 12.40 -7.92 -17.90
N LYS A 89 13.54 -8.61 -17.97
CA LYS A 89 14.28 -9.04 -16.78
C LYS A 89 14.53 -7.84 -15.84
N GLY A 90 14.32 -8.04 -14.55
CA GLY A 90 14.45 -6.97 -13.55
C GLY A 90 13.19 -6.12 -13.35
N THR A 91 12.07 -6.49 -13.98
CA THR A 91 10.76 -5.91 -13.66
C THR A 91 10.25 -6.45 -12.32
N VAL A 92 9.80 -5.56 -11.45
CA VAL A 92 9.14 -5.90 -10.18
C VAL A 92 7.73 -5.29 -10.13
N PHE A 93 6.82 -5.93 -9.41
CA PHE A 93 5.41 -5.53 -9.35
C PHE A 93 5.01 -5.14 -7.93
N VAL A 94 4.34 -4.01 -7.80
CA VAL A 94 3.79 -3.49 -6.55
C VAL A 94 2.28 -3.42 -6.70
N ALA A 95 1.56 -4.22 -5.93
CA ALA A 95 0.10 -4.30 -6.03
C ALA A 95 -0.57 -3.48 -4.92
N ALA A 96 -1.57 -2.70 -5.31
CA ALA A 96 -2.44 -1.99 -4.39
C ALA A 96 -3.63 -2.88 -4.01
N ASP A 97 -3.65 -3.34 -2.77
CA ASP A 97 -4.76 -4.03 -2.14
C ASP A 97 -5.33 -5.18 -3.01
N GLY A 98 -6.61 -5.15 -3.38
CA GLY A 98 -7.27 -6.20 -4.16
C GLY A 98 -6.68 -6.42 -5.56
N SER A 99 -5.96 -5.44 -6.12
CA SER A 99 -5.34 -5.55 -7.45
C SER A 99 -4.32 -6.67 -7.56
N VAL A 100 -3.85 -7.21 -6.43
CA VAL A 100 -3.03 -8.44 -6.40
C VAL A 100 -3.71 -9.60 -7.12
N GLY A 101 -5.06 -9.63 -7.18
CA GLY A 101 -5.83 -10.59 -7.96
C GLY A 101 -5.53 -10.55 -9.46
N ALA A 102 -5.24 -9.38 -10.02
CA ALA A 102 -4.82 -9.23 -11.42
C ALA A 102 -3.48 -9.91 -11.69
N CYS A 103 -2.57 -9.95 -10.71
CA CYS A 103 -1.22 -10.52 -10.83
C CYS A 103 -1.18 -12.05 -10.73
N MET A 104 -2.19 -12.67 -10.12
CA MET A 104 -2.14 -14.08 -9.73
C MET A 104 -1.98 -15.04 -10.89
N GLY A 105 -0.90 -15.81 -10.84
CA GLY A 105 -0.56 -16.81 -11.85
C GLY A 105 0.07 -16.21 -13.12
N LEU A 106 0.33 -14.91 -13.14
CA LEU A 106 0.90 -14.19 -14.27
C LEU A 106 2.26 -13.58 -13.94
N VAL A 107 2.37 -12.90 -12.80
CA VAL A 107 3.60 -12.24 -12.34
C VAL A 107 3.81 -12.40 -10.84
N ASP A 108 5.06 -12.37 -10.41
CA ASP A 108 5.41 -12.36 -8.98
C ASP A 108 5.34 -10.93 -8.43
N VAL A 109 4.56 -10.76 -7.35
CA VAL A 109 4.39 -9.46 -6.68
C VAL A 109 5.48 -9.28 -5.63
N LEU A 110 6.23 -8.18 -5.73
CA LEU A 110 7.29 -7.81 -4.79
C LEU A 110 6.71 -7.43 -3.43
N VAL A 111 5.62 -6.66 -3.42
CA VAL A 111 4.94 -6.22 -2.19
C VAL A 111 3.49 -5.83 -2.50
N VAL A 112 2.60 -6.08 -1.54
CA VAL A 112 1.21 -5.59 -1.56
C VAL A 112 1.06 -4.47 -0.52
N VAL A 113 0.46 -3.35 -0.90
CA VAL A 113 0.11 -2.24 0.02
C VAL A 113 -1.40 -2.25 0.22
N THR A 114 -1.88 -2.30 1.45
CA THR A 114 -3.29 -2.62 1.73
C THR A 114 -3.81 -2.05 3.04
N ASP A 115 -5.03 -1.52 3.02
CA ASP A 115 -5.87 -1.25 4.19
C ASP A 115 -6.75 -2.45 4.61
N LEU A 116 -6.56 -3.59 3.95
CA LEU A 116 -7.17 -4.90 4.15
C LEU A 116 -8.58 -5.08 3.57
N ASP A 117 -9.05 -4.23 2.66
CA ASP A 117 -10.38 -4.36 2.06
C ASP A 117 -10.45 -5.15 0.73
N GLY A 118 -9.30 -5.56 0.18
CA GLY A 118 -9.14 -6.27 -1.10
C GLY A 118 -9.59 -7.74 -1.19
N GLY A 119 -10.33 -8.22 -0.19
CA GLY A 119 -11.01 -9.52 -0.22
C GLY A 119 -10.08 -10.75 -0.26
N VAL A 120 -10.53 -11.81 -0.95
CA VAL A 120 -9.88 -13.14 -0.93
C VAL A 120 -8.46 -13.12 -1.51
N HIS A 121 -8.16 -12.20 -2.41
CA HIS A 121 -6.87 -12.15 -3.09
C HIS A 121 -5.72 -11.77 -2.14
N LEU A 122 -5.99 -10.97 -1.11
CA LEU A 122 -5.01 -10.67 -0.07
C LEU A 122 -4.60 -11.93 0.71
N GLN A 123 -5.55 -12.82 0.97
CA GLN A 123 -5.29 -14.08 1.67
C GLN A 123 -4.36 -14.98 0.86
N GLU A 124 -4.57 -15.08 -0.45
CA GLU A 124 -3.71 -15.85 -1.35
C GLU A 124 -2.30 -15.25 -1.46
N ALA A 125 -2.17 -13.92 -1.46
CA ALA A 125 -0.88 -13.25 -1.43
C ALA A 125 -0.12 -13.57 -0.12
N ALA A 126 -0.79 -13.47 1.02
CA ALA A 126 -0.21 -13.84 2.31
C ALA A 126 0.18 -15.32 2.36
N GLN A 127 -0.63 -16.23 1.79
CA GLN A 127 -0.34 -17.66 1.67
C GLN A 127 0.93 -17.97 0.88
N LYS A 128 1.21 -17.17 -0.15
CA LYS A 128 2.44 -17.26 -0.96
C LYS A 128 3.66 -16.63 -0.27
N GLY A 129 3.49 -16.04 0.92
CA GLY A 129 4.55 -15.33 1.62
C GLY A 129 4.89 -13.98 0.99
N THR A 130 4.02 -13.42 0.15
CA THR A 130 4.22 -12.10 -0.45
C THR A 130 4.34 -11.04 0.66
N PRO A 131 5.37 -10.17 0.62
CA PRO A 131 5.50 -9.09 1.58
C PRO A 131 4.25 -8.19 1.61
N MET A 132 3.78 -7.85 2.81
CA MET A 132 2.59 -7.02 3.02
C MET A 132 2.96 -5.72 3.73
N VAL A 133 2.46 -4.60 3.23
CA VAL A 133 2.49 -3.30 3.89
C VAL A 133 1.08 -2.98 4.34
N VAL A 134 0.83 -3.12 5.64
CA VAL A 134 -0.50 -2.95 6.23
C VAL A 134 -0.67 -1.51 6.69
N HIS A 135 -1.74 -0.86 6.23
CA HIS A 135 -2.07 0.50 6.59
C HIS A 135 -3.06 0.56 7.76
N ALA A 136 -2.79 1.42 8.76
CA ALA A 136 -3.77 1.79 9.77
C ALA A 136 -4.78 2.76 9.18
N HIS A 137 -6.05 2.34 9.05
CA HIS A 137 -7.15 3.17 8.55
C HIS A 137 -8.29 3.20 9.57
N GLY A 138 -9.03 4.32 9.67
CA GLY A 138 -10.03 4.55 10.73
C GLY A 138 -11.13 3.47 10.87
N ASP A 139 -11.39 2.68 9.82
CA ASP A 139 -12.48 1.70 9.76
C ASP A 139 -12.01 0.23 9.66
N ASN A 140 -10.71 -0.05 9.61
CA ASN A 140 -10.20 -1.39 9.30
C ASN A 140 -9.87 -2.27 10.52
N ASN A 141 -10.17 -1.81 11.74
CA ASN A 141 -9.89 -2.53 13.00
C ASN A 141 -10.45 -3.96 13.04
N ASN A 142 -11.66 -4.18 12.51
CA ASN A 142 -12.26 -5.51 12.42
C ASN A 142 -11.50 -6.42 11.44
N ARG A 143 -11.05 -5.87 10.30
CA ARG A 143 -10.26 -6.60 9.30
C ARG A 143 -8.89 -6.97 9.86
N LEU A 144 -8.23 -6.05 10.56
CA LEU A 144 -6.98 -6.29 11.28
C LEU A 144 -7.09 -7.45 12.27
N ALA A 145 -8.14 -7.45 13.10
CA ALA A 145 -8.37 -8.50 14.09
C ALA A 145 -8.64 -9.87 13.46
N ALA A 146 -9.26 -9.90 12.27
CA ALA A 146 -9.58 -11.14 11.57
C ALA A 146 -8.42 -11.70 10.74
N LEU A 147 -7.72 -10.86 9.98
CA LEU A 147 -6.77 -11.30 8.95
C LEU A 147 -5.35 -11.52 9.50
N LEU A 148 -4.84 -10.64 10.37
CA LEU A 148 -3.46 -10.76 10.88
C LEU A 148 -3.17 -12.10 11.58
N PRO A 149 -4.04 -12.64 12.46
CA PRO A 149 -3.82 -13.98 13.04
C PRO A 149 -3.82 -15.10 12.00
N GLN A 150 -4.55 -14.95 10.90
CA GLN A 150 -4.58 -15.94 9.82
C GLN A 150 -3.30 -15.87 9.00
N TRP A 151 -2.85 -14.67 8.65
CA TRP A 151 -1.64 -14.44 7.85
C TRP A 151 -0.37 -14.85 8.59
N ALA A 152 -0.33 -14.68 9.92
CA ALA A 152 0.80 -15.11 10.74
C ALA A 152 1.17 -16.60 10.54
N LYS A 153 0.22 -17.45 10.15
CA LYS A 153 0.44 -18.88 9.85
C LYS A 153 1.34 -19.09 8.62
N TYR A 154 1.29 -18.17 7.67
CA TYR A 154 2.07 -18.21 6.42
C TYR A 154 3.37 -17.40 6.51
N GLN A 155 3.52 -16.62 7.58
CA GLN A 155 4.71 -15.85 7.91
C GLN A 155 5.21 -14.90 6.80
N PRO A 156 4.32 -14.17 6.07
CA PRO A 156 4.79 -13.20 5.10
C PRO A 156 5.59 -12.09 5.81
N PRO A 157 6.63 -11.52 5.19
CA PRO A 157 7.24 -10.29 5.71
C PRO A 157 6.18 -9.19 5.82
N LEU A 158 6.24 -8.37 6.87
CA LEU A 158 5.22 -7.36 7.14
C LEU A 158 5.83 -6.02 7.52
N MET A 159 5.27 -4.94 6.98
CA MET A 159 5.59 -3.55 7.29
C MET A 159 4.29 -2.81 7.63
N LEU A 160 4.41 -1.68 8.35
CA LEU A 160 3.27 -0.92 8.85
C LEU A 160 3.32 0.52 8.37
N THR A 161 2.17 1.05 7.96
CA THR A 161 2.00 2.48 7.60
C THR A 161 0.80 3.10 8.30
N HIS A 162 0.76 4.42 8.40
CA HIS A 162 -0.34 5.22 8.95
C HIS A 162 -0.40 6.59 8.27
N GLN A 163 -1.37 7.43 8.64
CA GLN A 163 -1.62 8.74 8.02
C GLN A 163 -1.82 9.88 9.04
N THR A 164 -1.00 9.88 10.10
CA THR A 164 -1.03 10.84 11.20
C THR A 164 0.32 11.55 11.36
N ASP A 165 0.32 12.71 12.02
CA ASP A 165 1.49 13.56 12.25
C ASP A 165 2.41 13.01 13.36
N GLU A 166 1.89 12.21 14.28
CA GLU A 166 2.69 11.58 15.33
C GLU A 166 3.73 10.61 14.75
N HIS A 167 4.89 10.55 15.38
CA HIS A 167 5.91 9.56 15.05
C HIS A 167 5.71 8.28 15.86
N TYR A 168 5.46 7.16 15.17
CA TYR A 168 5.40 5.83 15.76
C TYR A 168 6.60 4.98 15.33
N GLU A 169 7.37 4.49 16.30
CA GLU A 169 8.52 3.65 16.01
C GLU A 169 8.10 2.36 15.27
N GLY A 170 8.70 2.11 14.11
CA GLY A 170 8.39 0.94 13.29
C GLY A 170 7.10 1.03 12.47
N MET A 171 6.53 2.22 12.31
CA MET A 171 5.48 2.54 11.35
C MET A 171 5.86 3.79 10.54
N LEU A 172 5.41 3.87 9.28
CA LEU A 172 5.75 5.00 8.40
C LEU A 172 4.50 5.77 7.98
N ASN A 173 4.51 7.10 8.13
CA ASN A 173 3.63 7.97 7.35
C ASN A 173 4.39 8.48 6.11
N VAL A 174 4.04 7.94 4.95
CA VAL A 174 4.68 8.25 3.66
C VAL A 174 3.86 9.19 2.78
N GLY A 175 2.70 9.66 3.25
CA GLY A 175 1.70 10.29 2.40
C GLY A 175 0.74 9.26 1.80
N GLY A 176 0.04 9.67 0.73
CA GLY A 176 -0.98 8.85 0.10
C GLY A 176 -2.31 8.82 0.86
N PHE A 177 -3.34 8.35 0.18
CA PHE A 177 -4.72 8.26 0.58
C PHE A 177 -5.37 6.94 0.15
N THR A 178 -5.30 6.58 -1.13
CA THR A 178 -5.80 5.28 -1.63
C THR A 178 -4.67 4.26 -1.67
N ASP A 179 -4.94 2.96 -1.60
CA ASP A 179 -3.87 1.94 -1.63
C ASP A 179 -2.96 2.06 -2.85
N GLY A 180 -3.50 2.54 -3.98
CA GLY A 180 -2.76 2.85 -5.20
C GLY A 180 -1.69 3.91 -4.97
N ASP A 181 -2.11 5.14 -4.66
CA ASP A 181 -1.17 6.23 -4.42
C ASP A 181 -0.27 5.99 -3.19
N ARG A 182 -0.74 5.28 -2.15
CA ARG A 182 0.07 4.86 -0.99
C ARG A 182 1.22 3.97 -1.41
N ALA A 183 0.98 3.07 -2.36
CA ALA A 183 2.04 2.23 -2.91
C ALA A 183 3.10 3.10 -3.59
N VAL A 184 2.71 4.07 -4.40
CA VAL A 184 3.64 4.97 -5.09
C VAL A 184 4.43 5.81 -4.08
N CYS A 185 3.74 6.41 -3.11
CA CYS A 185 4.35 7.19 -2.02
C CYS A 185 5.38 6.36 -1.23
N LEU A 186 5.04 5.11 -0.89
CA LEU A 186 5.96 4.21 -0.19
C LEU A 186 7.20 3.90 -1.03
N ILE A 187 7.04 3.58 -2.31
CA ILE A 187 8.18 3.24 -3.17
C ILE A 187 9.07 4.47 -3.39
N SER A 188 8.50 5.65 -3.62
CA SER A 188 9.26 6.91 -3.71
C SER A 188 9.96 7.27 -2.40
N PHE A 189 9.33 6.98 -1.25
CA PHE A 189 9.96 7.14 0.08
C PHE A 189 11.18 6.24 0.27
N LEU A 190 11.11 5.00 -0.22
CA LEU A 190 12.20 4.02 -0.13
C LEU A 190 13.30 4.24 -1.18
N GLY A 191 13.23 5.32 -1.96
CA GLY A 191 14.21 5.66 -2.98
C GLY A 191 14.04 4.87 -4.28
N GLY A 192 12.82 4.45 -4.60
CA GLY A 192 12.48 3.99 -5.94
C GLY A 192 12.74 5.09 -6.97
N ASP A 193 13.28 4.69 -8.12
CA ASP A 193 13.61 5.57 -9.23
C ASP A 193 12.37 5.82 -10.08
N GLU A 194 11.83 7.04 -10.04
CA GLU A 194 10.58 7.42 -10.70
C GLU A 194 10.64 7.31 -12.23
N ASP A 195 11.83 7.38 -12.81
CA ASP A 195 12.03 7.14 -14.26
C ASP A 195 11.76 5.69 -14.65
N LYS A 196 11.74 4.77 -13.67
CA LYS A 196 11.45 3.33 -13.85
C LYS A 196 10.00 2.98 -13.58
N PHE A 197 9.16 3.95 -13.19
CA PHE A 197 7.79 3.69 -12.78
C PHE A 197 6.90 3.42 -14.00
N THR A 198 5.96 2.51 -13.84
CA THR A 198 4.91 2.21 -14.82
C THR A 198 3.63 1.91 -14.10
N PHE A 199 2.53 2.49 -14.55
CA PHE A 199 1.23 2.38 -13.90
C PHE A 199 0.29 1.52 -14.76
N LEU A 200 -0.27 0.47 -14.17
CA LEU A 200 -1.32 -0.35 -14.79
C LEU A 200 -2.58 -0.25 -13.94
N GLY A 201 -3.73 0.03 -14.55
CA GLY A 201 -4.99 0.03 -13.80
C GLY A 201 -5.15 1.17 -12.82
N TYR A 202 -4.44 2.28 -13.03
CA TYR A 202 -4.72 3.56 -12.39
C TYR A 202 -5.70 4.30 -13.30
N SER A 203 -6.89 4.57 -12.80
CA SER A 203 -7.98 5.20 -13.54
C SER A 203 -8.76 6.10 -12.59
N THR A 204 -9.21 7.24 -13.09
CA THR A 204 -10.09 8.21 -12.43
C THR A 204 -11.52 8.15 -12.98
N GLU A 205 -11.71 7.57 -14.17
CA GLU A 205 -12.99 7.59 -14.89
C GLU A 205 -13.95 6.48 -14.45
N HIS A 206 -13.42 5.37 -13.94
CA HIS A 206 -14.22 4.21 -13.58
C HIS A 206 -13.68 3.46 -12.36
N VAL A 207 -14.59 2.81 -11.64
CA VAL A 207 -14.25 1.91 -10.54
C VAL A 207 -13.68 0.62 -11.12
N GLY A 208 -12.45 0.29 -10.75
CA GLY A 208 -11.77 -0.91 -11.22
C GLY A 208 -12.33 -2.20 -10.62
N GLU A 209 -12.20 -3.30 -11.37
CA GLU A 209 -12.68 -4.65 -11.01
C GLU A 209 -12.21 -5.11 -9.63
N TRP A 210 -11.01 -4.70 -9.22
CA TRP A 210 -10.38 -5.12 -7.97
C TRP A 210 -10.60 -4.14 -6.82
N SER A 211 -11.53 -3.19 -6.96
CA SER A 211 -11.88 -2.28 -5.87
C SER A 211 -12.70 -3.02 -4.81
N GLY A 212 -12.42 -2.73 -3.53
CA GLY A 212 -13.30 -3.12 -2.43
C GLY A 212 -14.73 -2.57 -2.59
N VAL A 213 -15.67 -3.12 -1.81
CA VAL A 213 -17.09 -2.71 -1.83
C VAL A 213 -17.21 -1.22 -1.48
N THR A 214 -17.72 -0.42 -2.40
CA THR A 214 -17.71 1.04 -2.25
C THR A 214 -18.90 1.70 -2.96
N ASP A 215 -19.24 2.91 -2.52
CA ASP A 215 -20.16 3.78 -3.25
C ASP A 215 -19.44 4.38 -4.47
N PRO A 216 -19.96 4.20 -5.71
CA PRO A 216 -19.26 4.63 -6.91
C PRO A 216 -18.96 6.14 -6.96
N ALA A 217 -19.88 6.99 -6.52
CA ALA A 217 -19.69 8.44 -6.56
C ALA A 217 -18.63 8.89 -5.55
N LEU A 218 -18.66 8.34 -4.35
CA LEU A 218 -17.63 8.56 -3.35
C LEU A 218 -16.27 8.06 -3.86
N LYS A 219 -16.22 6.90 -4.51
CA LYS A 219 -14.98 6.32 -5.04
C LYS A 219 -14.37 7.20 -6.14
N LEU A 220 -15.16 7.72 -7.07
CA LEU A 220 -14.65 8.64 -8.10
C LEU A 220 -14.03 9.89 -7.49
N ARG A 221 -14.67 10.50 -6.48
CA ARG A 221 -14.07 11.60 -5.72
C ARG A 221 -12.74 11.21 -5.03
N LYS A 222 -12.63 9.99 -4.50
CA LYS A 222 -11.36 9.52 -3.95
C LYS A 222 -10.27 9.39 -5.02
N LEU A 223 -10.63 8.98 -6.24
CA LEU A 223 -9.69 8.84 -7.35
C LEU A 223 -9.21 10.20 -7.88
N GLU A 224 -10.01 11.27 -7.79
CA GLU A 224 -9.54 12.63 -8.05
C GLU A 224 -8.44 13.06 -7.05
N TRP A 225 -8.54 12.66 -5.79
CA TRP A 225 -7.49 12.90 -4.79
C TRP A 225 -6.24 12.05 -5.04
N MET A 226 -6.42 10.78 -5.44
CA MET A 226 -5.32 9.93 -5.91
C MET A 226 -4.56 10.61 -7.06
N ALA A 227 -5.28 11.13 -8.06
CA ALA A 227 -4.68 11.85 -9.17
C ALA A 227 -3.83 13.04 -8.71
N ARG A 228 -4.36 13.89 -7.82
CA ARG A 228 -3.61 15.04 -7.26
C ARG A 228 -2.33 14.63 -6.53
N ILE A 229 -2.37 13.52 -5.80
CA ILE A 229 -1.19 12.98 -5.10
C ILE A 229 -0.15 12.50 -6.12
N LEU A 230 -0.58 11.79 -7.17
CA LEU A 230 0.32 11.28 -8.21
C LEU A 230 0.89 12.41 -9.08
N ASP A 231 0.10 13.45 -9.40
CA ASP A 231 0.58 14.64 -10.09
C ASP A 231 1.68 15.38 -9.30
N ALA A 232 1.58 15.39 -7.97
CA ALA A 232 2.58 16.00 -7.11
C ALA A 232 3.88 15.18 -7.00
N LEU A 233 3.79 13.86 -7.15
CA LEU A 233 4.88 12.91 -6.88
C LEU A 233 5.58 12.37 -8.13
N SER A 234 4.83 12.14 -9.21
CA SER A 234 5.33 11.39 -10.36
C SER A 234 4.84 12.00 -11.67
N PRO A 235 5.64 12.89 -12.29
CA PRO A 235 5.30 13.50 -13.58
C PRO A 235 5.13 12.49 -14.73
N SER A 236 5.60 11.26 -14.54
CA SER A 236 5.46 10.16 -15.50
C SER A 236 4.11 9.46 -15.41
N TRP A 237 3.36 9.61 -14.31
CA TRP A 237 1.97 9.20 -14.24
C TRP A 237 1.14 10.07 -15.19
N LYS A 238 0.25 9.41 -15.94
CA LYS A 238 -0.73 10.04 -16.79
C LYS A 238 -2.04 9.31 -16.58
N GLU A 239 -3.11 10.08 -16.46
CA GLU A 239 -4.50 9.62 -16.43
C GLU A 239 -4.84 8.80 -17.69
#